data_AF-A0A6P6J2H0-F1
#
_entry.id   AF-A0A6P6J2H0-F1
#
_cell.length_a   1.000
_cell.length_b   1.000
_cell.length_c   1.000
_cell.angle_alpha   90.00
_cell.angle_beta   90.00
_cell.angle_gamma   90.00
#
_symmetry.space_group_name_H-M   'P 1'
#
loop_
_entity.id
_entity.type
_entity.pdbx_description
1 polymer ?
#
loop_
_entity_poly.entity_id
_entity_poly.type
_entity_poly.pdbx_seq_one_letter_code
_entity_poly.pdbx_strand_id
1 'polypeptide(L)'
;MNSAGLLCETERLRHRPFLIGVSGGTASGKSTVCAKLMELLGQNKVDHHQRKVTIVSQDSFYQVLTPEQKAKALKGQYNFDHPELMCQTLKDIVEGKVVEVPTYDFVTHSRQ
;
A
#
# COMPACT_ATOMS: atom_id res chain seq x y z
N MET A 1 -28.83 -21.25 32.42
CA MET A 1 -28.52 -22.58 31.86
C MET A 1 -29.61 -22.88 30.84
N ASN A 2 -29.44 -22.88 29.53
CA ASN A 2 -28.26 -23.16 28.70
C ASN A 2 -28.14 -22.21 27.51
N SER A 3 -26.89 -21.82 27.29
CA SER A 3 -26.33 -21.07 26.18
C SER A 3 -25.99 -22.04 25.03
N ALA A 4 -26.86 -22.16 24.01
CA ALA A 4 -26.56 -23.01 22.85
C ALA A 4 -27.28 -22.59 21.56
N GLY A 5 -27.45 -21.29 21.31
CA GLY A 5 -28.22 -20.84 20.14
C GLY A 5 -27.73 -19.60 19.41
N LEU A 6 -26.60 -18.98 19.80
CA LEU A 6 -26.14 -17.71 19.21
C LEU A 6 -24.76 -17.84 18.52
N LEU A 7 -24.55 -18.94 17.80
CA LEU A 7 -23.35 -19.15 16.97
C LEU A 7 -23.75 -19.80 15.64
N CYS A 8 -24.71 -19.24 14.92
CA CYS A 8 -24.98 -19.67 13.55
C CYS A 8 -25.67 -18.57 12.76
N GLU A 9 -24.97 -17.46 12.55
CA GLU A 9 -25.29 -16.57 11.44
C GLU A 9 -23.97 -16.14 10.80
N THR A 10 -23.43 -17.09 10.06
CA THR A 10 -22.51 -16.85 8.95
C THR A 10 -21.26 -16.04 9.33
N GLU A 11 -20.27 -16.77 9.86
CA GLU A 11 -18.86 -16.52 9.54
C GLU A 11 -18.73 -16.47 8.01
N ARG A 12 -19.11 -15.36 7.38
CA ARG A 12 -18.55 -14.96 6.09
C ARG A 12 -17.07 -15.05 6.35
N LEU A 13 -16.39 -16.06 5.78
CA LEU A 13 -14.94 -16.16 5.73
C LEU A 13 -14.44 -14.78 5.34
N ARG A 14 -14.11 -13.92 6.33
CA ARG A 14 -13.62 -12.58 6.06
C ARG A 14 -12.28 -12.89 5.44
N HIS A 15 -12.22 -12.84 4.11
CA HIS A 15 -11.00 -13.05 3.35
C HIS A 15 -10.08 -11.91 3.74
N ARG A 16 -9.36 -12.11 4.84
CA ARG A 16 -8.35 -11.17 5.31
C ARG A 16 -7.30 -11.09 4.22
N PRO A 17 -6.99 -9.88 3.72
CA PRO A 17 -5.96 -9.72 2.71
C PRO A 17 -4.64 -10.31 3.20
N PHE A 18 -3.94 -11.01 2.32
CA PHE A 18 -2.61 -11.54 2.60
C PHE A 18 -1.57 -10.51 2.17
N LEU A 19 -0.80 -9.99 3.13
CA LEU A 19 0.22 -8.98 2.88
C LEU A 19 1.58 -9.66 2.65
N ILE A 20 2.19 -9.40 1.49
CA ILE A 20 3.53 -9.87 1.15
C ILE A 20 4.46 -8.66 1.10
N GLY A 21 5.43 -8.60 2.01
CA GLY A 21 6.46 -7.56 2.03
C GLY A 21 7.60 -7.90 1.08
N VAL A 22 7.92 -7.00 0.15
CA VAL A 22 9.07 -7.12 -0.77
C VAL A 22 10.05 -5.98 -0.46
N SER A 23 11.22 -6.31 0.06
CA SER A 23 12.27 -5.34 0.45
C SER A 23 13.61 -5.65 -0.23
N GLY A 24 14.54 -4.70 -0.16
CA GLY A 24 15.85 -4.76 -0.83
C GLY A 24 16.38 -3.38 -1.22
N GLY A 25 17.67 -3.29 -1.55
CA GLY A 25 18.33 -2.04 -1.94
C GLY A 25 17.73 -1.39 -3.19
N THR A 26 18.07 -0.12 -3.42
CA THR A 26 17.71 0.57 -4.68
C THR A 26 18.25 -0.21 -5.88
N ALA A 27 17.46 -0.26 -6.97
CA ALA A 27 17.78 -1.01 -8.19
C ALA A 27 17.94 -2.54 -8.03
N SER A 28 17.55 -3.14 -6.89
CA SER A 28 17.60 -4.60 -6.69
C SER A 28 16.52 -5.40 -7.45
N GLY A 29 15.65 -4.73 -8.22
CA GLY A 29 14.60 -5.39 -9.02
C GLY A 29 13.25 -5.61 -8.34
N LYS A 30 13.00 -5.04 -7.15
CA LYS A 30 11.71 -5.19 -6.41
C LYS A 30 10.49 -4.91 -7.28
N SER A 31 10.46 -3.74 -7.93
CA SER A 31 9.35 -3.31 -8.77
C SER A 31 9.16 -4.22 -9.98
N THR A 32 10.27 -4.71 -10.56
CA THR A 32 10.25 -5.65 -11.69
C THR A 32 9.65 -7.00 -11.28
N VAL A 33 10.04 -7.52 -10.11
CA VAL A 33 9.48 -8.78 -9.57
C VAL A 33 7.98 -8.64 -9.30
N CYS A 34 7.55 -7.56 -8.65
CA CYS A 34 6.14 -7.30 -8.38
C CYS A 34 5.34 -7.17 -9.68
N ALA A 35 5.84 -6.44 -10.68
CA ALA A 35 5.20 -6.32 -11.98
C ALA A 35 5.05 -7.67 -12.68
N LYS A 36 6.09 -8.53 -12.63
CA LYS A 36 6.03 -9.87 -13.22
C LYS A 36 5.05 -10.78 -12.49
N LEU A 37 4.93 -10.68 -11.17
CA LEU A 37 3.91 -11.40 -10.39
C LEU A 37 2.49 -11.01 -10.84
N MET A 38 2.21 -9.72 -11.03
CA MET A 38 0.91 -9.26 -11.52
C MET A 38 0.59 -9.78 -12.92
N GLU A 39 1.59 -9.86 -13.80
CA GLU A 39 1.47 -10.43 -15.13
C GLU A 39 1.17 -11.94 -15.09
N LEU A 40 1.94 -12.71 -14.32
CA LEU A 40 1.79 -14.16 -14.20
C LEU A 40 0.45 -14.56 -13.55
N LEU A 41 -0.07 -13.72 -12.64
CA LEU A 41 -1.39 -13.91 -12.01
C LEU A 41 -2.55 -13.33 -12.86
N GLY A 42 -2.26 -12.78 -14.05
CA GLY A 42 -3.24 -12.22 -14.97
C GLY A 42 -3.96 -10.97 -14.46
N GLN A 43 -3.46 -10.32 -13.40
CA GLN A 43 -4.13 -9.21 -12.72
C GLN A 43 -3.95 -7.87 -13.45
N ASN A 44 -3.01 -7.80 -14.39
CA ASN A 44 -2.77 -6.62 -15.23
C ASN A 44 -3.91 -6.31 -16.21
N LYS A 45 -4.76 -7.29 -16.53
CA LYS A 45 -5.91 -7.14 -17.45
C LYS A 45 -7.25 -7.09 -16.74
N VAL A 46 -7.26 -7.19 -15.41
CA VAL A 46 -8.48 -7.18 -14.60
C VAL A 46 -8.79 -5.73 -14.19
N ASP A 47 -10.08 -5.40 -14.25
CA ASP A 47 -10.61 -4.13 -13.75
C ASP A 47 -10.17 -3.89 -12.30
N HIS A 48 -9.84 -2.65 -11.95
CA HIS A 48 -9.30 -2.30 -10.64
C HIS A 48 -10.23 -2.69 -9.48
N HIS A 49 -11.55 -2.68 -9.67
CA HIS A 49 -12.53 -3.09 -8.66
C HIS A 49 -12.65 -4.61 -8.50
N GLN A 50 -12.14 -5.38 -9.46
CA GLN A 50 -12.20 -6.84 -9.46
C GLN A 50 -10.84 -7.51 -9.24
N ARG A 51 -9.76 -6.73 -9.10
CA ARG A 51 -8.43 -7.26 -8.80
C ARG A 51 -8.42 -7.95 -7.45
N LYS A 52 -7.81 -9.13 -7.43
CA LYS A 52 -7.55 -9.90 -6.20
C LYS A 52 -6.15 -9.65 -5.65
N VAL A 53 -5.25 -9.08 -6.45
CA VAL A 53 -3.89 -8.72 -6.06
C VAL A 53 -3.64 -7.27 -6.44
N THR A 54 -3.03 -6.52 -5.54
CA THR A 54 -2.61 -5.13 -5.76
C THR A 54 -1.20 -4.94 -5.23
N ILE A 55 -0.44 -4.04 -5.87
CA ILE A 55 0.88 -3.62 -5.40
C ILE A 55 0.73 -2.27 -4.73
N VAL A 56 1.23 -2.15 -3.51
CA VAL A 56 1.37 -0.89 -2.79
C VAL A 56 2.87 -0.59 -2.67
N SER A 57 3.34 0.48 -3.31
CA SER A 57 4.74 0.90 -3.21
C SER A 57 4.94 1.79 -2.00
N GLN A 58 6.06 1.64 -1.29
CA GLN A 58 6.45 2.58 -0.23
C GLN A 58 6.67 3.99 -0.80
N ASP A 59 7.08 4.10 -2.06
CA ASP A 59 7.34 5.39 -2.71
C ASP A 59 6.09 6.26 -2.83
N SER A 60 4.90 5.66 -2.89
CA SER A 60 3.61 6.38 -2.88
C SER A 60 3.44 7.25 -1.64
N PHE A 61 4.11 6.91 -0.54
CA PHE A 61 3.98 7.60 0.74
C PHE A 61 5.02 8.70 0.97
N TYR A 62 5.85 9.03 -0.03
CA TYR A 62 6.70 10.22 0.05
C TYR A 62 5.86 11.48 0.27
N GLN A 63 6.36 12.38 1.13
CA GLN A 63 5.70 13.65 1.37
C GLN A 63 5.85 14.61 0.19
N VAL A 64 4.77 15.35 -0.09
CA VAL A 64 4.86 16.55 -0.93
C VAL A 64 5.43 17.66 -0.08
N LEU A 65 6.60 18.15 -0.49
CA LEU A 65 7.30 19.19 0.24
C LEU A 65 6.71 20.56 -0.08
N THR A 66 6.34 21.31 0.95
CA THR A 66 6.14 22.76 0.83
C THR A 66 7.44 23.45 0.39
N PRO A 67 7.41 24.67 -0.15
CA PRO A 67 8.62 25.41 -0.54
C PRO A 67 9.66 25.49 0.59
N GLU A 68 9.20 25.66 1.83
CA GLU A 68 10.04 25.72 3.03
C GLU A 68 10.68 24.36 3.36
N GLN A 69 9.92 23.28 3.20
CA GLN A 69 10.43 21.92 3.39
C GLN A 69 11.43 21.52 2.28
N LYS A 70 11.20 21.96 1.02
CA LYS A 70 12.18 21.79 -0.06
C LYS A 70 13.51 22.48 0.27
N ALA A 71 13.47 23.69 0.82
CA ALA A 71 14.68 24.41 1.21
C ALA A 71 15.46 23.68 2.32
N LYS A 72 14.77 23.00 3.25
CA LYS A 72 15.41 22.15 4.29
C LYS A 72 15.94 20.84 3.70
N ALA A 73 15.21 20.22 2.78
CA ALA A 73 15.59 19.00 2.09
C ALA A 73 16.87 19.16 1.27
N LEU A 74 17.01 20.28 0.53
CA LEU A 74 18.23 20.62 -0.22
C LEU A 74 19.48 20.74 0.66
N LYS A 75 19.30 21.01 1.96
CA LYS A 75 20.37 21.11 2.96
C LYS A 75 20.61 19.78 3.70
N GLY A 76 19.92 18.70 3.31
CA GLY A 76 19.97 17.41 4.00
C GLY A 76 19.30 17.41 5.38
N GLN A 77 18.45 18.40 5.68
CA GLN A 77 17.83 18.61 7.00
C GLN A 77 16.36 18.22 7.04
N TYR A 78 15.94 17.31 6.16
CA TYR A 78 14.54 16.89 6.05
C TYR A 78 14.45 15.37 6.06
N ASN A 79 13.61 14.84 6.95
CA ASN A 79 13.30 13.41 6.98
C ASN A 79 12.16 13.13 6.00
N PHE A 80 12.47 12.43 4.91
CA PHE A 80 11.51 12.07 3.88
C PHE A 80 10.62 10.87 4.27
N ASP A 81 11.00 10.14 5.31
CA ASP A 81 10.26 8.97 5.79
C ASP A 81 9.19 9.40 6.80
N HIS A 82 7.93 9.35 6.37
CA HIS A 82 6.78 9.41 7.29
C HIS A 82 6.11 8.03 7.38
N PRO A 83 6.60 7.14 8.27
CA PRO A 83 6.10 5.76 8.35
C PRO A 83 4.64 5.68 8.78
N GLU A 84 4.11 6.72 9.43
CA GLU A 84 2.78 6.72 10.03
C GLU A 84 1.64 6.54 9.02
N LEU A 85 1.70 7.24 7.88
CA LEU A 85 0.65 7.15 6.86
C LEU A 85 0.62 5.75 6.23
N MET A 86 1.78 5.23 5.85
CA MET A 86 1.89 3.88 5.29
C MET A 86 1.40 2.84 6.30
N CYS A 87 1.82 2.94 7.56
CA CYS A 87 1.37 2.04 8.63
C CYS A 87 -0.15 2.06 8.80
N GLN A 88 -0.78 3.23 8.78
CA GLN A 88 -2.23 3.33 8.90
C GLN A 88 -2.93 2.73 7.69
N THR A 89 -2.49 3.05 6.47
CA THR A 89 -3.04 2.47 5.23
C THR A 89 -2.94 0.95 5.22
N LEU A 90 -1.78 0.38 5.61
CA LEU A 90 -1.59 -1.07 5.65
C LEU A 90 -2.49 -1.75 6.71
N LYS A 91 -2.70 -1.12 7.87
CA LYS A 91 -3.65 -1.61 8.89
C LYS A 91 -5.07 -1.65 8.35
N ASP A 92 -5.51 -0.56 7.73
CA ASP A 92 -6.86 -0.48 7.15
C ASP A 92 -7.06 -1.51 6.03
N ILE A 93 -6.05 -1.78 5.20
CA ILE A 93 -6.07 -2.86 4.20
C ILE A 93 -6.24 -4.23 4.87
N VAL A 94 -5.45 -4.54 5.90
CA VAL A 94 -5.54 -5.85 6.61
C VAL A 94 -6.90 -6.04 7.29
N GLU A 95 -7.55 -4.95 7.69
CA GLU A 95 -8.91 -4.94 8.23
C GLU A 95 -10.00 -5.07 7.16
N GLY A 96 -9.63 -5.03 5.88
CA GLY A 96 -10.56 -5.13 4.74
C GLY A 96 -11.31 -3.84 4.44
N LYS A 97 -10.80 -2.69 4.91
CA LYS A 97 -11.36 -1.38 4.57
C LYS A 97 -10.86 -0.93 3.19
N VAL A 98 -11.71 -0.18 2.49
CA VAL A 98 -11.30 0.51 1.27
C VAL A 98 -10.41 1.69 1.68
N VAL A 99 -9.26 1.82 1.01
CA VAL A 99 -8.29 2.89 1.25
C VAL A 99 -7.95 3.57 -0.07
N GLU A 100 -7.61 4.86 0.01
CA GLU A 100 -7.02 5.60 -1.09
C GLU A 100 -5.50 5.57 -0.96
N VAL A 101 -4.84 4.94 -1.92
CA VAL A 101 -3.37 4.93 -1.99
C VAL A 101 -2.96 6.03 -2.97
N PRO A 102 -2.14 6.99 -2.53
CA PRO A 102 -1.67 8.04 -3.41
C PRO A 102 -0.70 7.55 -4.49
N THR A 103 -0.58 8.34 -5.56
CA THR A 103 0.45 8.12 -6.59
C THR A 103 1.51 9.19 -6.48
N TYR A 104 2.77 8.79 -6.31
CA TYR A 104 3.89 9.71 -6.30
C TYR A 104 4.51 9.83 -7.69
N ASP A 105 4.59 11.05 -8.20
CA ASP A 105 5.28 11.37 -9.44
C ASP A 105 6.71 11.83 -9.13
N PHE A 106 7.68 10.99 -9.51
CA PHE A 106 9.10 11.25 -9.32
C PHE A 106 9.64 12.38 -10.21
N VAL A 107 8.96 12.70 -11.31
CA VAL A 107 9.38 13.77 -12.23
C VAL A 107 9.01 15.12 -11.64
N THR A 108 7.80 15.26 -11.11
CA THR A 108 7.29 16.53 -10.56
C THR A 108 7.49 16.66 -9.04
N HIS A 109 7.95 15.60 -8.38
CA HIS A 109 8.02 15.48 -6.92
C HIS A 109 6.68 15.84 -6.25
N SER A 110 5.59 15.43 -6.89
CA SER A 110 4.23 15.72 -6.45
C SER A 110 3.46 14.42 -6.22
N ARG A 111 2.41 14.52 -5.41
CA ARG A 111 1.52 13.41 -5.07
C ARG A 111 0.13 13.73 -5.59
N GLN A 112 -0.47 12.78 -6.28
CA GLN A 112 -1.86 12.81 -6.71
C GLN A 112 -2.69 11.78 -5.93
#